data_AF-A0A8T4U2V1-F1
#
_entry.id   AF-A0A8T4U2V1-F1
#
_cell.length_a   1.000
_cell.length_b   1.000
_cell.length_c   1.000
_cell.angle_alpha   90.00
_cell.angle_beta   90.00
_cell.angle_gamma   90.00
#
_symmetry.space_group_name_H-M   'P 1'
#
loop_
_entity.id
_entity.type
_entity.pdbx_description
1 polymer ?
#
loop_
_entity_poly.entity_id
_entity_poly.type
_entity_poly.pdbx_seq_one_letter_code
_entity_poly.pdbx_strand_id
1 'polypeptide(L)' 'MATKIPEAINRKYKNMFVCRRCKARLRAPNMKVIQGKIKCRNCNSKVLRPVRRK' A
#
# COMPACT_ATOMS: atom_id res chain seq x y z
N MET A 1 23.74 12.35 -11.43
CA MET A 1 22.97 11.97 -10.23
C MET A 1 21.49 12.06 -10.55
N ALA A 2 20.80 10.93 -10.72
CA ALA A 2 19.38 10.95 -11.08
C ALA A 2 18.55 11.52 -9.92
N THR A 3 18.13 12.78 -10.06
CA THR A 3 17.17 13.43 -9.15
C THR A 3 15.93 12.54 -9.06
N LYS A 4 15.62 12.04 -7.85
CA LYS A 4 14.46 11.18 -7.60
C LYS A 4 13.20 11.92 -8.06
N ILE A 5 12.68 11.56 -9.23
CA ILE A 5 11.49 12.20 -9.81
C ILE A 5 10.31 12.00 -8.85
N PRO A 6 9.64 13.07 -8.39
CA PRO A 6 8.54 12.98 -7.43
C PRO A 6 7.37 12.12 -7.96
N GLU A 7 7.16 12.08 -9.27
CA GLU A 7 6.17 11.21 -9.90
C GLU A 7 6.45 9.72 -9.71
N ALA A 8 7.72 9.30 -9.84
CA ALA A 8 8.11 7.91 -9.68
C ALA A 8 7.88 7.41 -8.24
N ILE A 9 8.10 8.30 -7.27
CA ILE A 9 7.79 8.07 -5.85
C ILE A 9 6.28 7.91 -5.64
N ASN A 10 5.47 8.80 -6.22
CA ASN A 10 4.02 8.73 -6.09
C ASN A 10 3.47 7.44 -6.71
N ARG A 11 4.00 7.00 -7.85
CA ARG A 11 3.61 5.72 -8.47
C ARG A 11 3.93 4.53 -7.56
N LYS A 12 5.10 4.49 -6.93
CA LYS A 12 5.55 3.34 -6.15
C LYS A 12 4.99 3.28 -4.72
N TYR A 13 4.75 4.42 -4.08
CA TYR A 13 4.48 4.46 -2.63
C TYR A 13 3.15 5.07 -2.23
N LYS A 14 2.57 5.99 -3.03
CA LYS A 14 1.32 6.65 -2.66
C LYS A 14 0.18 5.64 -2.59
N ASN A 15 -0.48 5.56 -1.43
CA ASN A 15 -1.62 4.68 -1.15
C ASN A 15 -1.34 3.19 -1.40
N MET A 16 -0.07 2.77 -1.44
CA MET A 16 0.28 1.36 -1.67
C MET A 16 0.46 0.64 -0.34
N PHE A 17 -0.31 -0.43 -0.18
CA PHE A 17 -0.31 -1.30 1.00
C PHE A 17 0.06 -2.72 0.59
N VAL A 18 0.70 -3.43 1.51
CA VAL A 18 1.03 -4.85 1.39
C VAL A 18 0.25 -5.59 2.46
N CYS A 19 -0.41 -6.67 2.10
CA CYS A 19 -1.04 -7.51 3.11
C CYS A 19 0.02 -8.33 3.88
N ARG A 20 -0.14 -8.48 5.21
CA ARG A 20 0.78 -9.30 6.02
C ARG A 20 0.70 -10.80 5.73
N ARG A 21 -0.49 -11.31 5.39
CA ARG A 21 -0.70 -12.74 5.06
C ARG A 21 -0.31 -13.07 3.61
N CYS A 22 -1.07 -12.54 2.65
CA CYS A 22 -0.95 -12.85 1.23
C CYS A 22 0.29 -12.18 0.56
N LYS A 23 0.97 -11.24 1.23
CA LYS A 23 2.03 -10.35 0.65
C LYS A 23 1.60 -9.59 -0.61
N ALA A 24 0.33 -9.68 -1.02
CA ALA A 24 -0.21 -8.98 -2.16
C ALA A 24 -0.16 -7.47 -1.94
N ARG A 25 0.12 -6.74 -3.02
CA ARG A 25 0.11 -5.29 -3.05
C ARG A 25 -1.28 -4.82 -3.47
N LEU A 26 -1.77 -3.77 -2.83
CA LEU A 26 -3.02 -3.12 -3.18
C LEU A 26 -2.91 -1.61 -3.01
N ARG A 27 -3.57 -0.89 -3.91
CA ARG A 27 -3.80 0.54 -3.75
C ARG A 27 -5.12 0.78 -3.06
N ALA A 28 -5.09 1.52 -1.97
CA ALA A 28 -6.30 1.86 -1.27
C ALA A 28 -6.15 3.16 -0.46
N PRO A 29 -7.22 3.93 -0.24
CA PRO A 29 -7.15 5.17 0.52
C PRO A 29 -6.83 4.89 2.00
N ASN A 30 -5.84 5.61 2.55
CA ASN A 30 -5.32 5.39 3.90
C ASN A 30 -6.42 5.40 4.97
N MET A 31 -7.36 6.35 4.89
CA MET A 31 -8.48 6.46 5.83
C MET A 31 -9.32 5.18 5.91
N LYS A 32 -9.60 4.52 4.78
CA LYS A 32 -10.38 3.28 4.77
C LYS A 32 -9.57 2.08 5.30
N VAL A 33 -8.23 2.13 5.20
CA VAL A 33 -7.33 1.10 5.74
C VAL A 33 -7.29 1.21 7.26
N ILE A 34 -7.15 2.43 7.78
CA ILE A 34 -7.19 2.72 9.23
C ILE A 34 -8.56 2.33 9.80
N GLN A 35 -9.65 2.63 9.10
CA GLN A 35 -11.01 2.22 9.49
C GLN A 35 -11.29 0.71 9.31
N GLY A 36 -10.34 -0.10 8.82
CA GLY A 36 -10.52 -1.54 8.65
C GLY A 36 -11.58 -1.95 7.62
N LYS A 37 -11.96 -1.04 6.72
CA LYS A 37 -13.00 -1.24 5.68
C LYS A 37 -12.46 -1.94 4.43
N ILE A 38 -11.14 -1.99 4.26
CA ILE A 38 -10.48 -2.63 3.12
C ILE A 38 -9.95 -4.01 3.50
N LYS A 39 -10.16 -4.99 2.62
CA LYS A 39 -9.69 -6.37 2.75
C LYS A 39 -8.67 -6.70 1.63
N CYS A 40 -7.68 -7.57 1.87
CA CYS A 40 -6.85 -8.15 0.80
C CYS A 40 -7.78 -8.89 -0.17
N ARG A 41 -7.67 -8.61 -1.48
CA ARG A 41 -8.51 -9.25 -2.51
C ARG A 41 -8.33 -10.78 -2.58
N ASN A 42 -7.17 -11.29 -2.17
CA ASN A 42 -6.85 -12.72 -2.26
C ASN A 42 -7.16 -13.49 -0.97
N CYS A 43 -7.01 -12.90 0.21
CA CYS A 43 -7.13 -13.64 1.48
C CYS A 43 -8.14 -13.02 2.46
N ASN A 44 -8.89 -12.01 2.02
CA ASN A 44 -9.89 -11.25 2.78
C ASN A 44 -9.42 -10.64 4.12
N SER A 45 -8.13 -10.73 4.44
CA SER A 45 -7.60 -10.20 5.70
C SER A 45 -7.54 -8.67 5.69
N LYS A 46 -7.84 -8.06 6.84
CA LYS A 46 -7.78 -6.60 7.06
C LYS A 46 -6.39 -6.12 7.50
N VAL A 47 -5.44 -7.05 7.63
CA VAL A 47 -4.11 -6.76 8.19
C VAL A 47 -3.17 -6.29 7.07
N LEU A 48 -3.23 -4.99 6.81
CA LEU A 48 -2.47 -4.30 5.76
C LEU A 48 -1.34 -3.48 6.39
N ARG A 49 -0.15 -3.50 5.77
CA ARG A 49 1.00 -2.65 6.12
C ARG A 49 1.28 -1.64 5.00
N PRO A 50 1.65 -0.39 5.31
CA PRO A 50 2.10 0.55 4.29
C PRO A 50 3.45 0.10 3.68
N VAL A 51 3.67 0.42 2.40
CA VAL A 51 5.00 0.23 1.76
C VAL A 51 5.94 1.32 2.27
N ARG A 52 7.04 0.92 2.95
CA ARG A 52 8.11 1.85 3.35
C ARG A 52 8.92 2.32 2.14
N ARG A 53 9.21 3.63 2.09
CA ARG A 53 10.25 4.20 1.20
C ARG A 53 11.62 3.78 1.74
N LYS A 54 12.54 3.40 0.85
CA LYS A 54 13.97 3.20 1.13
C LYS A 54 14.73 4.43 0.63
#